data_AF-A0AAX2H8F9-F1
#
_entry.id   AF-A0AAX2H8F9-F1
#
_cell.length_a   1.000
_cell.length_b   1.000
_cell.length_c   1.000
_cell.angle_alpha   90.00
_cell.angle_beta   90.00
_cell.angle_gamma   90.00
#
_symmetry.space_group_name_H-M   'P 1'
#
loop_
_entity.id
_entity.type
_entity.pdbx_description
1 polymer ?
#
loop_
_entity_poly.entity_id
_entity_poly.type
_entity_poly.pdbx_seq_one_letter_code
_entity_poly.pdbx_strand_id
1 'polypeptide(L)'
;MDIIALLQQALDASNKLRDLAKKVGDADFKMIVADLHSALGDAKLESGELKLKLAAAQEQIISLQAQAKQRAVGQPTYTGEGVYSFEGEPGRFCTSCWDVGDRRVRLSDVPYDFQFAGKWKCPKCNARYGAEG
;
A
#
# COMPACT_ATOMS: atom_id res chain seq x y z
N MET A 1 -8.55 11.55 -19.89
CA MET A 1 -8.04 11.86 -21.24
C MET A 1 -7.10 10.72 -21.62
N ASP A 2 -7.31 10.05 -22.76
CA ASP A 2 -6.51 8.88 -23.13
C ASP A 2 -5.23 9.30 -23.85
N ILE A 3 -4.10 9.25 -23.15
CA ILE A 3 -2.77 9.62 -23.68
C ILE A 3 -2.39 8.78 -24.91
N ILE A 4 -2.78 7.50 -24.97
CA ILE A 4 -2.48 6.63 -26.12
C ILE A 4 -3.26 7.07 -27.35
N ALA A 5 -4.51 7.53 -27.17
CA ALA A 5 -5.31 8.07 -28.27
C ALA A 5 -4.71 9.38 -28.81
N LEU A 6 -4.20 10.25 -27.94
CA LEU A 6 -3.51 11.48 -28.35
C LEU A 6 -2.21 11.18 -29.11
N LEU A 7 -1.43 10.21 -28.64
CA LEU A 7 -0.22 9.77 -29.34
C LEU A 7 -0.54 9.13 -30.69
N GLN A 8 -1.65 8.40 -30.82
CA GLN A 8 -2.11 7.92 -32.12
C GLN A 8 -2.45 9.07 -33.07
N GLN A 9 -3.16 10.10 -32.59
CA GLN A 9 -3.46 11.28 -33.40
C GLN A 9 -2.19 12.02 -33.85
N ALA A 10 -1.20 12.13 -32.97
CA ALA A 10 0.11 12.70 -33.30
C ALA A 10 0.86 11.85 -34.34
N LEU A 11 0.82 10.51 -34.22
CA LEU A 11 1.38 9.60 -35.22
C LEU A 11 0.70 9.77 -36.59
N ASP A 12 -0.63 9.88 -36.62
CA ASP A 12 -1.38 10.11 -37.87
C ASP A 12 -1.01 11.47 -38.49
N ALA A 13 -0.81 12.50 -37.68
CA ALA A 13 -0.32 13.81 -38.15
C ALA A 13 1.12 13.73 -38.70
N SER A 14 2.02 13.02 -38.00
CA SER A 14 3.40 12.82 -38.47
C SER A 14 3.48 12.00 -39.75
N ASN A 15 2.56 11.04 -39.97
CA ASN A 15 2.43 10.32 -41.24
C ASN A 15 2.08 11.28 -42.40
N LYS A 16 1.13 12.19 -42.18
CA LYS A 16 0.78 13.23 -43.17
C LYS A 16 1.99 14.14 -43.45
N LEU A 17 2.73 14.54 -42.42
CA LEU A 17 3.96 15.32 -42.57
C LEU A 17 5.02 14.56 -43.38
N ARG A 18 5.18 13.26 -43.16
CA ARG A 18 6.11 12.41 -43.93
C ARG A 18 5.73 12.34 -45.42
N ASP A 19 4.44 12.24 -45.72
CA ASP A 19 3.97 12.25 -47.11
C ASP A 19 4.16 13.60 -47.81
N LEU A 20 4.04 14.71 -47.06
CA LEU A 20 4.39 16.04 -47.55
C LEU A 20 5.91 16.18 -47.73
N ALA A 21 6.71 15.67 -46.79
CA ALA A 21 8.16 15.70 -46.85
C ALA A 21 8.73 14.98 -48.08
N LYS A 22 8.08 13.92 -48.59
CA LYS A 22 8.45 13.26 -49.86
C LYS A 22 8.45 14.21 -51.06
N LYS A 23 7.57 15.22 -51.05
CA LYS A 23 7.45 16.24 -52.11
C LYS A 23 8.45 17.38 -51.94
N VAL A 24 9.05 17.50 -50.75
CA VAL A 24 10.07 18.50 -50.44
C VAL A 24 11.44 17.89 -50.79
N GLY A 25 12.28 18.65 -51.50
CA GLY A 25 13.62 18.21 -51.91
C GLY A 25 14.66 18.20 -50.78
N ASP A 26 14.28 18.65 -49.59
CA ASP A 26 15.13 18.84 -48.43
C ASP A 26 15.31 17.51 -47.66
N ALA A 27 16.56 17.07 -47.53
CA ALA A 27 16.93 15.84 -46.83
C ALA A 27 16.87 16.01 -45.30
N ASP A 28 17.24 17.17 -44.78
CA ASP A 28 17.23 17.48 -43.35
C ASP A 28 15.79 17.49 -42.84
N PHE A 29 14.88 18.08 -43.61
CA PHE A 29 13.46 18.06 -43.29
C PHE A 29 12.90 16.62 -43.23
N LYS A 30 13.26 15.76 -44.19
CA LYS A 30 12.83 14.35 -44.20
C LYS A 30 13.36 13.58 -42.99
N MET A 31 14.60 13.83 -42.61
CA MET A 31 15.23 13.20 -41.45
C MET A 31 14.50 13.59 -40.16
N ILE A 32 14.28 14.88 -39.92
CA ILE A 32 13.58 15.37 -38.72
C ILE A 32 12.16 14.79 -38.61
N VAL A 33 11.45 14.67 -39.73
CA VAL A 33 10.11 14.07 -39.75
C VAL A 33 10.14 12.57 -39.44
N ALA A 34 11.17 11.85 -39.90
CA ALA A 34 11.37 10.44 -39.56
C ALA A 34 11.69 10.26 -38.07
N ASP A 35 12.56 11.11 -37.51
CA ASP A 35 12.91 11.10 -36.09
C ASP A 35 11.70 11.40 -35.22
N LEU A 36 10.89 12.41 -35.58
CA LEU A 36 9.62 12.71 -34.90
C LEU A 36 8.68 11.51 -34.92
N HIS A 37 8.52 10.85 -36.07
CA HIS A 37 7.65 9.69 -36.19
C HIS A 37 8.12 8.53 -35.31
N SER A 38 9.43 8.26 -35.28
CA SER A 38 10.03 7.24 -34.42
C SER A 38 9.80 7.56 -32.94
N ALA A 39 10.11 8.80 -32.51
CA ALA A 39 9.94 9.24 -31.13
C ALA A 39 8.49 9.14 -30.64
N LEU A 40 7.51 9.46 -31.51
CA LEU A 40 6.09 9.28 -31.20
C LEU A 40 5.69 7.80 -31.07
N GLY A 41 6.30 6.93 -31.87
CA GLY A 41 6.11 5.48 -31.79
C GLY A 41 6.61 4.93 -30.46
N ASP A 42 7.82 5.28 -30.09
CA ASP A 42 8.46 4.87 -28.83
C ASP A 42 7.66 5.37 -27.62
N ALA A 43 7.27 6.66 -27.62
CA ALA A 43 6.45 7.24 -26.57
C ALA A 43 5.09 6.52 -26.41
N LYS A 44 4.49 6.05 -27.52
CA LYS A 44 3.23 5.30 -27.47
C LYS A 44 3.41 3.93 -26.82
N LEU A 45 4.51 3.23 -27.13
CA LEU A 45 4.83 1.93 -26.53
C LEU A 45 5.09 2.09 -25.03
N GLU A 46 5.93 3.05 -24.66
CA GLU A 46 6.26 3.34 -23.25
C GLU A 46 4.99 3.75 -22.47
N SER A 47 4.12 4.57 -23.04
CA SER A 47 2.84 4.93 -22.42
C SER A 47 1.93 3.71 -22.19
N GLY A 48 1.93 2.75 -23.13
CA GLY A 48 1.22 1.48 -22.98
C GLY A 48 1.75 0.65 -21.82
N GLU A 49 3.06 0.50 -21.72
CA GLU A 49 3.71 -0.22 -20.62
C GLU A 49 3.45 0.46 -19.26
N LEU A 50 3.53 1.79 -19.20
CA LEU A 50 3.22 2.55 -17.99
C LEU A 50 1.77 2.38 -17.55
N LYS A 51 0.80 2.32 -18.48
CA LYS A 51 -0.59 2.02 -18.14
C LYS A 51 -0.75 0.63 -17.52
N LEU A 52 -0.07 -0.38 -18.05
CA LEU A 52 -0.10 -1.74 -17.50
C LEU A 52 0.49 -1.77 -16.09
N LYS A 53 1.66 -1.14 -15.89
CA LYS A 53 2.30 -1.01 -14.57
C LYS A 53 1.40 -0.26 -13.57
N LEU A 54 0.73 0.80 -14.01
CA LEU A 54 -0.19 1.57 -13.18
C LEU A 54 -1.40 0.74 -12.75
N ALA A 55 -2.01 -0.02 -13.68
CA ALA A 55 -3.12 -0.91 -13.36
C ALA A 55 -2.71 -1.97 -12.34
N ALA A 56 -1.56 -2.63 -12.54
CA ALA A 56 -1.03 -3.61 -11.59
C ALA A 56 -0.74 -2.99 -10.21
N ALA A 57 -0.18 -1.78 -10.16
CA ALA A 57 0.06 -1.08 -8.90
C ALA A 57 -1.25 -0.71 -8.18
N GLN A 58 -2.29 -0.29 -8.91
CA GLN A 58 -3.60 0.00 -8.35
C GLN A 58 -4.26 -1.26 -7.76
N GLU A 59 -4.17 -2.40 -8.44
CA GLU A 59 -4.66 -3.68 -7.92
C GLU A 59 -3.93 -4.09 -6.64
N GLN A 60 -2.60 -3.91 -6.59
CA GLN A 60 -1.81 -4.17 -5.39
C GLN A 60 -2.21 -3.25 -4.23
N ILE A 61 -2.43 -1.95 -4.49
CA ILE A 61 -2.90 -1.01 -3.48
C ILE A 61 -4.24 -1.47 -2.90
N ILE A 62 -5.20 -1.85 -3.76
CA ILE A 62 -6.52 -2.32 -3.30
C ILE A 62 -6.37 -3.59 -2.45
N SER A 63 -5.56 -4.55 -2.89
CA SER A 63 -5.30 -5.79 -2.14
C SER A 63 -4.65 -5.51 -0.78
N LEU A 64 -3.62 -4.66 -0.74
CA LEU A 64 -2.94 -4.29 0.49
C LEU A 64 -3.84 -3.50 1.44
N GLN A 65 -4.68 -2.60 0.93
CA GLN A 65 -5.67 -1.89 1.73
C GLN A 65 -6.72 -2.86 2.32
N ALA A 66 -7.16 -3.85 1.56
CA ALA A 66 -8.07 -4.88 2.08
C ALA A 66 -7.41 -5.71 3.19
N GLN A 67 -6.15 -6.14 3.00
CA GLN A 67 -5.38 -6.84 4.02
C GLN A 67 -5.15 -5.98 5.26
N ALA A 68 -4.81 -4.70 5.10
CA ALA A 68 -4.61 -3.78 6.20
C ALA A 68 -5.90 -3.56 7.00
N LYS A 69 -7.04 -3.41 6.32
CA LYS A 69 -8.36 -3.33 6.96
C LYS A 69 -8.70 -4.61 7.72
N GLN A 70 -8.46 -5.78 7.14
CA GLN A 70 -8.65 -7.06 7.83
C GLN A 70 -7.76 -7.19 9.07
N ARG A 71 -6.50 -6.73 8.99
CA ARG A 71 -5.58 -6.70 10.14
C ARG A 71 -5.98 -5.68 11.20
N ALA A 72 -6.59 -4.56 10.81
CA ALA A 72 -7.06 -3.54 11.75
C ALA A 72 -8.28 -4.03 12.55
N VAL A 73 -9.13 -4.86 11.95
CA VAL A 73 -10.27 -5.47 12.65
C VAL A 73 -9.74 -6.43 13.71
N GLY A 74 -9.87 -6.01 14.97
CA GLY A 74 -9.44 -6.81 16.12
C GLY A 74 -7.98 -6.61 16.53
N GLN A 75 -7.35 -5.49 16.15
CA GLN A 75 -6.16 -4.99 16.84
C GLN A 75 -6.53 -4.42 18.22
N PRO A 76 -5.69 -4.64 19.23
CA PRO A 76 -5.92 -4.09 20.54
C PRO A 76 -5.44 -2.64 20.65
N THR A 77 -6.03 -1.91 21.59
CA THR A 77 -5.55 -0.61 22.04
C THR A 77 -4.67 -0.80 23.27
N TYR A 78 -3.47 -0.22 23.26
CA TYR A 78 -2.61 -0.16 24.45
C TYR A 78 -3.16 0.85 25.43
N THR A 79 -3.40 0.42 26.66
CA THR A 79 -3.93 1.27 27.74
C THR A 79 -2.80 1.83 28.61
N GLY A 80 -3.06 2.93 29.32
CA GLY A 80 -2.10 3.51 30.28
C GLY A 80 -1.74 2.58 31.45
N GLU A 81 -2.49 1.49 31.64
CA GLU A 81 -2.21 0.45 32.65
C GLU A 81 -1.22 -0.63 32.16
N GLY A 82 -0.69 -0.47 30.94
CA GLY A 82 0.28 -1.40 30.35
C GLY A 82 -0.34 -2.67 29.76
N VAL A 83 -1.64 -2.68 29.53
CA VAL A 83 -2.40 -3.84 29.03
C VAL A 83 -3.12 -3.52 27.72
N TYR A 84 -3.52 -4.56 26.98
CA TYR A 84 -4.35 -4.41 25.80
C TYR A 84 -5.84 -4.48 26.12
N SER A 85 -6.64 -3.73 25.36
CA SER A 85 -8.10 -3.83 25.29
C SER A 85 -8.53 -4.02 23.84
N PHE A 86 -9.61 -4.76 23.60
CA PHE A 86 -10.18 -4.94 22.26
C PHE A 86 -11.53 -4.23 22.18
N GLU A 87 -11.80 -3.60 21.03
CA GLU A 87 -13.09 -2.96 20.78
C GLU A 87 -14.22 -3.99 20.88
N GLY A 88 -15.25 -3.68 21.67
CA GLY A 88 -16.40 -4.55 21.90
C GLY A 88 -16.17 -5.73 22.85
N GLU A 89 -14.96 -5.94 23.37
CA GLU A 89 -14.68 -6.99 24.35
C GLU A 89 -14.27 -6.41 25.72
N PRO A 90 -15.11 -6.52 26.76
CA PRO A 90 -14.75 -6.02 28.08
C PRO A 90 -13.69 -6.91 28.71
N GLY A 91 -12.55 -6.34 29.10
CA GLY A 91 -11.48 -7.08 29.77
C GLY A 91 -10.10 -6.50 29.50
N ARG A 92 -9.09 -7.05 30.18
CA ARG A 92 -7.68 -6.73 29.99
C ARG A 92 -6.97 -7.92 29.37
N PHE A 93 -6.10 -7.65 28.42
CA PHE A 93 -5.40 -8.67 27.66
C PHE A 93 -3.90 -8.50 27.77
N CYS A 94 -3.22 -9.64 27.75
CA CYS A 94 -1.78 -9.72 27.86
C CYS A 94 -1.11 -9.19 26.58
N THR A 95 -0.31 -8.14 26.73
CA THR A 95 0.44 -7.53 25.61
C THR A 95 1.47 -8.49 25.04
N SER A 96 2.28 -9.11 25.92
CA SER A 96 3.27 -10.10 25.51
C SER A 96 2.70 -11.30 24.74
N CYS A 97 1.52 -11.80 25.10
CA CYS A 97 0.91 -12.93 24.38
C CYS A 97 0.35 -12.53 23.01
N TRP A 98 -0.07 -11.28 22.87
CA TRP A 98 -0.52 -10.72 21.60
C TRP A 98 0.67 -10.42 20.69
N ASP A 99 1.68 -9.68 21.16
CA ASP A 99 2.82 -9.25 20.34
C ASP A 99 3.65 -10.41 19.76
N VAL A 100 3.71 -11.54 20.48
CA VAL A 100 4.49 -12.71 20.07
C VAL A 100 3.70 -13.67 19.17
N GLY A 101 2.37 -13.63 19.17
CA GLY A 101 1.61 -14.64 18.42
C GLY A 101 0.12 -14.40 18.26
N ASP A 102 -0.32 -13.14 18.33
CA ASP A 102 -1.71 -12.70 18.16
C ASP A 102 -2.71 -13.43 19.07
N ARG A 103 -2.27 -13.79 20.28
CA ARG A 103 -3.11 -14.55 21.23
C ARG A 103 -3.80 -13.61 22.21
N ARG A 104 -5.14 -13.55 22.12
CA ARG A 104 -6.00 -12.82 23.06
C ARG A 104 -6.11 -13.54 24.40
N VAL A 105 -5.07 -13.42 25.22
CA VAL A 105 -5.07 -14.01 26.57
C VAL A 105 -5.57 -12.99 27.57
N ARG A 106 -6.75 -13.25 28.13
CA ARG A 106 -7.33 -12.43 29.20
C ARG A 106 -6.48 -12.54 30.47
N LEU A 107 -6.24 -11.40 31.10
CA LEU A 107 -5.53 -11.32 32.37
C LEU A 107 -6.47 -11.67 33.54
N SER A 108 -5.91 -12.26 34.58
CA SER A 108 -6.60 -12.55 35.84
C SER A 108 -6.15 -11.58 36.91
N ASP A 109 -7.05 -11.20 37.81
CA ASP A 109 -6.73 -10.37 38.97
C ASP A 109 -5.79 -11.12 39.92
N VAL A 110 -4.80 -10.41 40.43
CA VAL A 110 -3.92 -10.89 41.50
C VAL A 110 -4.58 -10.60 42.84
N PRO A 111 -4.61 -11.55 43.79
CA PRO A 111 -5.17 -11.31 45.12
C PRO A 111 -4.52 -10.09 45.79
N TYR A 112 -5.30 -9.38 46.59
CA TYR A 112 -4.91 -8.09 47.20
C TYR A 112 -3.53 -8.14 47.87
N ASP A 113 -3.25 -9.21 48.63
CA ASP A 113 -2.00 -9.42 49.35
C ASP A 113 -0.75 -9.47 48.45
N PHE A 114 -0.91 -9.67 47.14
CA PHE A 114 0.18 -9.80 46.16
C PHE A 114 0.18 -8.70 45.09
N GLN A 115 -0.65 -7.66 45.24
CA GLN A 115 -0.76 -6.58 44.26
C GLN A 115 0.47 -5.67 44.20
N PHE A 116 1.37 -5.73 45.19
CA PHE A 116 2.68 -5.06 45.14
C PHE A 116 3.53 -5.50 43.94
N ALA A 117 3.31 -6.71 43.42
CA ALA A 117 3.99 -7.26 42.26
C ALA A 117 3.19 -7.08 40.95
N GLY A 118 2.08 -6.35 40.98
CA GLY A 118 1.18 -6.09 39.87
C GLY A 118 -0.27 -6.49 40.16
N LYS A 119 -1.22 -5.70 39.63
CA LYS A 119 -2.67 -5.88 39.79
C LYS A 119 -3.20 -7.08 38.99
N TRP A 120 -2.56 -7.41 37.86
CA TRP A 120 -3.00 -8.49 36.97
C TRP A 120 -1.88 -9.43 36.57
N LYS A 121 -2.23 -10.69 36.32
CA LYS A 121 -1.31 -11.73 35.86
C LYS A 121 -1.86 -12.46 34.64
N CYS A 122 -1.00 -12.72 33.67
CA CYS A 122 -1.31 -13.58 32.53
C CYS A 122 -1.21 -15.06 32.93
N PRO A 123 -2.26 -15.89 32.72
CA PRO A 123 -2.21 -17.31 33.02
C PRO A 123 -1.28 -18.11 32.09
N LYS A 124 -0.96 -17.57 30.91
CA LYS A 124 -0.17 -18.27 29.88
C LYS A 124 1.33 -18.02 29.99
N CYS A 125 1.75 -16.76 30.10
CA CYS A 125 3.16 -16.39 30.15
C CYS A 125 3.63 -15.90 31.53
N ASN A 126 2.74 -15.87 32.53
CA ASN A 126 3.02 -15.38 33.89
C ASN A 126 3.46 -13.91 34.00
N ALA A 127 3.42 -13.13 32.91
CA ALA A 127 3.68 -11.69 32.95
C ALA A 127 2.70 -10.98 33.89
N ARG A 128 3.18 -9.97 34.61
CA ARG A 128 2.41 -9.16 35.56
C ARG A 128 2.30 -7.71 35.06
N TYR A 129 1.17 -7.08 35.34
CA TYR A 129 0.81 -5.75 34.82
C TYR A 129 0.20 -4.89 35.92
N GLY A 130 0.21 -3.56 35.73
CA GLY A 130 -0.40 -2.62 36.67
C GLY A 130 0.36 -2.44 37.98
N ALA A 131 1.67 -2.69 37.99
CA ALA A 131 2.52 -2.26 39.11
C ALA A 131 2.62 -0.73 39.04
N GLU A 132 2.21 -0.06 40.12
CA GLU A 132 2.52 1.36 40.29
C GLU A 132 4.02 1.46 40.57
N GLY A 133 4.73 2.17 39.70
CA GLY A 133 6.13 2.53 39.92
C GLY A 133 6.26 3.62 40.97
#